data_AF-A0A497S9R1-F1
#
_entry.id   AF-A0A497S9R1-F1
#
_cell.length_a   1.000
_cell.length_b   1.000
_cell.length_c   1.000
_cell.angle_alpha   90.00
_cell.angle_beta   90.00
_cell.angle_gamma   90.00
#
_symmetry.space_group_name_H-M   'P 1'
#
loop_
_entity.id
_entity.type
_entity.pdbx_description
1 polymer ?
#
loop_
_entity_poly.entity_id
_entity_poly.type
_entity_poly.pdbx_seq_one_letter_code
_entity_poly.pdbx_strand_id
1 'polypeptide(L)'
;MRRGKEFYTQNYQRALDLHEQGMSIKEIAQVLGISYSAVYSWISKGRKPGEGALMKFRDILMKNGPMPVALIKKHIKKHNDFYHIAKQRGINIKRKVIKGAKLGEYATWYYLPGQEKRLERMISKLMDDYEKAKKKILGVLEKMEL
;
A
#
# COMPACT_ATOMS: atom_id res chain seq x y z
N MET A 1 3.90 15.92 22.41
CA MET A 1 3.18 15.45 21.20
C MET A 1 3.35 13.93 21.07
N ARG A 2 2.28 13.15 20.90
CA ARG A 2 2.37 11.67 20.79
C ARG A 2 2.89 11.29 19.40
N ARG A 3 4.03 10.59 19.31
CA ARG A 3 4.56 10.11 18.01
C ARG A 3 3.67 8.99 17.46
N GLY A 4 3.39 9.02 16.16
CA GLY A 4 2.54 8.02 15.49
C GLY A 4 3.25 6.67 15.27
N LYS A 5 2.48 5.59 15.06
CA LYS A 5 3.03 4.23 14.79
C LYS A 5 4.03 4.18 13.63
N GLU A 6 3.87 5.06 12.64
CA GLU A 6 4.78 5.16 11.49
C GLU A 6 6.15 5.70 11.88
N PHE A 7 6.23 6.69 12.78
CA PHE A 7 7.51 7.19 13.29
C PHE A 7 8.34 6.05 13.89
N TYR A 8 7.68 5.21 14.69
CA TYR A 8 8.28 4.03 15.28
C TYR A 8 8.66 2.97 14.22
N THR A 9 7.82 2.77 13.21
CA THR A 9 8.10 1.83 12.10
C THR A 9 9.33 2.25 11.29
N GLN A 10 9.46 3.53 10.96
CA GLN A 10 10.59 4.06 10.19
C GLN A 10 11.92 4.00 10.93
N ASN A 11 11.89 4.19 12.26
CA ASN A 11 13.09 4.17 13.09
C ASN A 11 13.45 2.78 13.61
N TYR A 12 12.59 1.77 13.40
CA TYR A 12 12.84 0.40 13.86
C TYR A 12 14.12 -0.17 13.25
N GLN A 13 14.25 -0.13 11.92
CA GLN A 13 15.43 -0.67 11.24
C GLN A 13 16.69 0.09 11.67
N ARG A 14 16.62 1.43 11.70
CA ARG A 14 17.73 2.27 12.14
C ARG A 14 18.17 1.96 13.59
N ALA A 15 17.24 1.61 14.47
CA ALA A 15 17.55 1.20 15.84
C ALA A 15 18.27 -0.17 15.89
N LEU A 16 17.91 -1.11 15.00
CA LEU A 16 18.63 -2.37 14.88
C LEU A 16 20.04 -2.16 14.34
N ASP A 17 20.18 -1.37 13.27
CA ASP A 17 21.48 -1.10 12.64
C ASP A 17 22.46 -0.43 13.64
N LEU A 18 22.00 0.53 14.45
CA LEU A 18 22.83 1.17 15.48
C LEU A 18 23.22 0.20 16.61
N HIS A 19 22.35 -0.77 16.94
CA HIS A 19 22.67 -1.79 17.93
C HIS A 19 23.69 -2.80 17.40
N GLU A 20 23.58 -3.18 16.12
CA GLU A 20 24.59 -4.01 15.44
C GLU A 20 25.95 -3.32 15.39
N GLN A 21 25.97 -1.98 15.35
CA GLN A 21 27.19 -1.16 15.48
C GLN A 21 27.72 -1.05 16.93
N GLY A 22 27.10 -1.74 17.89
CA GLY A 22 27.53 -1.78 19.29
C GLY A 22 26.99 -0.67 20.19
N MET A 23 26.09 0.19 19.70
CA MET A 23 25.48 1.22 20.54
C MET A 23 24.51 0.59 21.57
N SER A 24 24.52 1.15 22.78
CA SER A 24 23.59 0.75 23.83
C SER A 24 22.18 1.25 23.55
N ILE A 25 21.19 0.56 24.12
CA ILE A 25 19.77 0.91 24.04
C ILE A 25 19.51 2.37 24.48
N LYS A 26 20.26 2.86 25.48
CA LYS A 26 20.14 4.23 25.99
C LYS A 26 20.63 5.26 24.97
N GLU A 27 21.76 4.99 24.33
CA GLU A 27 22.32 5.88 23.31
C GLU A 27 21.43 5.90 22.06
N ILE A 28 20.95 4.74 21.62
CA ILE A 28 20.02 4.63 20.49
C ILE A 28 18.72 5.42 20.77
N ALA A 29 18.18 5.32 21.98
CA ALA A 29 17.02 6.09 22.41
C ALA A 29 17.27 7.61 22.32
N GLN A 30 18.44 8.08 22.74
CA GLN A 30 18.82 9.48 22.63
C GLN A 30 18.99 9.93 21.17
N VAL A 31 19.74 9.17 20.36
CA VAL A 31 20.01 9.46 18.95
C VAL A 31 18.74 9.54 18.11
N LEU A 32 17.80 8.63 18.34
CA LEU A 32 16.54 8.58 17.59
C LEU A 32 15.42 9.41 18.23
N GLY A 33 15.66 9.97 19.41
CA GLY A 33 14.67 10.66 20.23
C GLY A 33 13.48 9.76 20.59
N ILE A 34 13.73 8.47 20.84
CA ILE A 34 12.73 7.44 21.17
C ILE A 34 12.80 7.12 22.66
N SER A 35 11.68 6.73 23.28
CA SER A 35 11.73 6.29 24.66
C SER A 35 12.59 5.02 24.80
N TYR A 36 13.40 4.96 25.86
CA TYR A 36 14.20 3.78 26.20
C TYR A 36 13.39 2.48 26.13
N SER A 37 12.18 2.48 26.72
CA SER A 37 11.31 1.30 26.75
C SER A 37 10.89 0.81 25.35
N ALA A 38 10.73 1.71 24.38
CA ALA A 38 10.42 1.32 23.01
C ALA A 38 11.64 0.64 22.35
N VAL A 39 12.83 1.25 22.46
CA VAL A 39 14.08 0.68 21.93
C VAL A 39 14.41 -0.66 22.59
N TYR A 40 14.27 -0.75 23.91
CA TYR A 40 14.45 -1.99 24.67
C TYR A 40 13.49 -3.09 24.22
N SER A 41 12.23 -2.74 23.97
CA SER A 41 11.24 -3.69 23.46
C SER A 41 11.58 -4.19 22.05
N TRP A 42 12.25 -3.39 21.23
CA TRP A 42 12.63 -3.75 19.86
C TRP A 42 13.83 -4.68 19.84
N ILE A 43 14.88 -4.31 20.57
CA ILE A 43 16.17 -5.00 20.56
C ILE A 43 16.11 -6.24 21.45
N SER A 44 15.74 -6.09 22.73
CA SER A 44 15.81 -7.18 23.69
C SER A 44 14.63 -8.15 23.62
N LYS A 45 13.46 -7.68 23.17
CA LYS A 45 12.23 -8.50 23.10
C LYS A 45 11.81 -8.85 21.67
N GLY A 46 12.54 -8.38 20.66
CA GLY A 46 12.20 -8.60 19.25
C GLY A 46 10.81 -8.07 18.83
N ARG A 47 10.17 -7.20 19.63
CA ARG A 47 8.81 -6.75 19.34
C ARG A 47 8.86 -5.69 18.26
N LYS A 48 8.47 -6.06 17.04
CA LYS A 48 8.34 -5.11 15.93
C LYS A 48 7.27 -4.07 16.24
N PRO A 49 7.51 -2.77 16.00
CA PRO A 49 6.43 -1.79 16.05
C PRO A 49 5.33 -2.22 15.08
N GLY A 50 4.08 -2.08 15.50
CA GLY A 50 2.95 -2.47 14.65
C GLY A 50 3.00 -1.68 13.35
N GLU A 51 3.13 -2.40 12.24
CA GLU A 51 3.12 -1.84 10.89
C GLU A 51 1.90 -0.92 10.75
N GLY A 52 2.16 0.38 10.54
CA GLY A 52 1.10 1.32 10.21
C GLY A 52 0.36 0.81 8.98
N ALA A 53 -0.97 0.89 8.97
CA ALA A 53 -1.77 0.46 7.81
C ALA A 53 -1.35 1.15 6.50
N LEU A 54 -0.70 2.32 6.61
CA LEU A 54 -0.05 3.04 5.52
C LEU A 54 1.17 2.31 4.92
N MET A 55 2.02 1.71 5.76
CA MET A 55 3.16 0.91 5.29
C MET A 55 2.67 -0.38 4.66
N LYS A 56 1.69 -1.05 5.27
CA LYS A 56 1.02 -2.21 4.65
C LYS A 56 0.48 -1.90 3.26
N PHE A 57 -0.08 -0.70 3.07
CA PHE A 57 -0.55 -0.27 1.75
C PHE A 57 0.59 -0.21 0.73
N ARG A 58 1.69 0.45 1.10
CA ARG A 58 2.88 0.54 0.26
C ARG A 58 3.46 -0.84 -0.04
N ASP A 59 3.58 -1.71 0.96
CA ASP A 59 4.20 -3.03 0.83
C ASP A 59 3.36 -3.96 -0.06
N ILE A 60 2.03 -3.88 0.02
CA ILE A 60 1.13 -4.59 -0.90
C ILE A 60 1.39 -4.16 -2.34
N LEU A 61 1.51 -2.86 -2.61
CA LEU A 61 1.79 -2.35 -3.96
C LEU A 61 3.21 -2.68 -4.42
N MET A 62 4.18 -2.73 -3.50
CA MET A 62 5.54 -3.13 -3.79
C MET A 62 5.62 -4.60 -4.21
N LYS A 63 4.98 -5.50 -3.45
CA LYS A 63 4.98 -6.94 -3.69
C LYS A 63 4.15 -7.36 -4.90
N ASN A 64 2.95 -6.79 -5.06
CA ASN A 64 1.99 -7.22 -6.07
C ASN A 64 2.01 -6.36 -7.33
N GLY A 65 2.58 -5.16 -7.26
CA GLY A 65 2.49 -4.16 -8.32
C GLY A 65 1.22 -3.29 -8.21
N PRO A 66 0.87 -2.59 -9.30
CA PRO A 66 -0.36 -1.81 -9.38
C PRO A 66 -1.59 -2.66 -9.12
N MET A 67 -2.55 -2.11 -8.38
CA MET A 67 -3.77 -2.84 -8.02
C MET A 67 -5.02 -1.96 -8.08
N PRO A 68 -6.16 -2.51 -8.51
CA PRO A 68 -7.45 -1.82 -8.46
C PRO A 68 -7.98 -1.76 -7.01
N VAL A 69 -8.88 -0.82 -6.75
CA VAL A 69 -9.58 -0.66 -5.47
C VAL A 69 -10.25 -1.97 -5.05
N ALA A 70 -10.88 -2.70 -5.99
CA ALA A 70 -11.54 -3.98 -5.73
C ALA A 70 -10.63 -5.00 -5.03
N LEU A 71 -9.31 -5.00 -5.31
CA LEU A 71 -8.35 -5.89 -4.67
C LEU A 71 -7.73 -5.26 -3.42
N ILE A 72 -7.41 -3.96 -3.45
CA ILE A 72 -6.85 -3.26 -2.28
C ILE A 72 -7.81 -3.28 -1.09
N LYS A 73 -9.11 -3.10 -1.32
CA LYS A 73 -10.14 -3.04 -0.27
C LYS A 73 -10.25 -4.32 0.54
N LYS A 74 -9.84 -5.48 -0.03
CA LYS A 74 -9.77 -6.77 0.68
C LYS A 74 -8.73 -6.77 1.81
N HIS A 75 -7.66 -5.99 1.64
CA HIS A 75 -6.59 -5.87 2.63
C HIS A 75 -6.72 -4.60 3.48
N ILE A 76 -7.23 -3.53 2.88
CA ILE A 76 -7.24 -2.19 3.48
C ILE A 76 -8.61 -1.55 3.23
N LYS A 77 -9.54 -1.71 4.17
CA LYS A 77 -10.90 -1.16 4.06
C LYS A 77 -10.90 0.36 3.87
N LYS A 78 -10.09 1.09 4.64
CA LYS A 78 -9.97 2.57 4.60
C LYS A 78 -8.92 3.06 3.59
N HIS A 79 -8.79 2.40 2.44
CA HIS A 79 -7.73 2.68 1.48
C HIS A 79 -7.71 4.14 1.00
N ASN A 80 -8.87 4.79 0.87
CA ASN A 80 -8.95 6.17 0.40
C ASN A 80 -8.36 7.14 1.43
N ASP A 81 -8.69 6.96 2.72
CA ASP A 81 -8.11 7.74 3.82
C ASP A 81 -6.58 7.57 3.83
N PHE A 82 -6.10 6.33 3.71
CA PHE A 82 -4.66 6.06 3.68
C PHE A 82 -3.98 6.64 2.45
N TYR A 83 -4.64 6.70 1.29
CA TYR A 83 -4.10 7.40 0.12
C TYR A 83 -3.93 8.90 0.39
N HIS A 84 -4.91 9.55 1.01
CA HIS A 84 -4.80 10.98 1.35
C HIS A 84 -3.73 11.24 2.41
N ILE A 85 -3.64 10.37 3.42
CA ILE A 85 -2.58 10.43 4.44
C ILE A 85 -1.20 10.22 3.78
N ALA A 86 -1.06 9.27 2.85
CA ALA A 86 0.18 9.02 2.12
C ALA A 86 0.64 10.28 1.39
N LYS A 87 -0.28 10.91 0.66
CA LYS A 87 -0.02 12.15 -0.08
C LYS A 87 0.42 13.29 0.84
N GLN A 88 -0.24 13.47 1.99
CA GLN A 88 0.13 14.49 2.97
C GLN A 88 1.52 14.25 3.59
N ARG A 89 1.93 12.99 3.74
CA ARG A 89 3.20 12.59 4.37
C ARG A 89 4.34 12.37 3.37
N GLY A 90 4.16 12.72 2.10
CA GLY A 90 5.17 12.53 1.06
C GLY A 90 5.45 11.05 0.73
N ILE A 91 4.58 10.13 1.14
CA ILE A 91 4.68 8.72 0.77
C ILE A 91 4.07 8.59 -0.63
N ASN A 92 4.94 8.31 -1.60
CA ASN A 92 4.61 8.29 -3.02
C ASN A 92 3.72 7.08 -3.40
N ILE A 93 2.44 7.12 -3.04
CA ILE A 93 1.40 6.27 -3.62
C ILE A 93 0.62 7.13 -4.61
N LYS A 94 0.57 6.69 -5.87
CA LYS A 94 -0.16 7.35 -6.96
C LYS A 94 -1.51 6.66 -7.18
N ARG A 95 -2.45 7.40 -7.79
CA ARG A 95 -3.79 6.92 -8.16
C ARG A 95 -4.10 7.22 -9.62
N LYS A 96 -4.64 6.24 -10.35
CA LYS A 96 -5.15 6.39 -11.71
C LYS A 96 -6.62 6.01 -11.74
N VAL A 97 -7.44 6.78 -12.45
CA VAL A 97 -8.86 6.49 -12.67
C VAL A 97 -9.08 6.28 -14.17
N ILE A 98 -9.64 5.12 -14.52
CA ILE A 98 -10.07 4.80 -15.87
C ILE A 98 -11.44 5.45 -16.09
N LYS A 99 -11.59 6.22 -17.16
CA LYS A 99 -12.85 6.88 -17.53
C LYS A 99 -13.51 6.13 -18.69
N GLY A 100 -14.83 6.27 -18.81
CA GLY A 100 -15.59 5.79 -19.99
C GLY A 100 -16.13 4.36 -19.92
N ALA A 101 -15.71 3.53 -18.96
CA ALA A 101 -16.20 2.16 -18.78
C ALA A 101 -16.86 1.95 -17.41
N LYS A 102 -17.94 1.14 -17.36
CA LYS A 102 -18.66 0.81 -16.11
C LYS A 102 -17.93 -0.29 -15.33
N LEU A 103 -16.72 0.02 -14.84
CA LEU A 103 -15.83 -0.93 -14.16
C LEU A 103 -15.99 -0.98 -12.63
N GLY A 104 -16.82 -0.10 -12.04
CA GLY A 104 -17.02 -0.03 -10.59
C GLY A 104 -15.70 0.10 -9.83
N GLU A 105 -15.46 -0.77 -8.85
CA GLU A 105 -14.24 -0.78 -8.03
C GLU A 105 -12.95 -1.16 -8.81
N TYR A 106 -13.06 -1.60 -10.08
CA TYR A 106 -11.92 -1.82 -10.97
C TYR A 106 -11.50 -0.57 -11.75
N ALA A 107 -12.27 0.52 -11.69
CA ALA A 107 -11.95 1.75 -12.40
C ALA A 107 -10.77 2.52 -11.78
N THR A 108 -10.58 2.40 -10.46
CA THR A 108 -9.57 3.17 -9.72
C THR A 108 -8.43 2.26 -9.30
N TRP A 109 -7.20 2.65 -9.62
CA TRP A 109 -5.98 1.91 -9.38
C TRP A 109 -5.01 2.69 -8.51
N TYR A 110 -4.34 2.00 -7.59
CA TYR A 110 -3.19 2.51 -6.84
C TYR A 110 -1.90 1.88 -7.34
N TYR A 111 -0.81 2.64 -7.32
CA TYR A 111 0.50 2.20 -7.78
C TYR A 111 1.62 3.04 -7.15
N LEU A 112 2.85 2.53 -7.19
CA LEU A 112 4.05 3.27 -6.79
C LEU A 112 4.74 3.87 -8.02
N PRO A 113 5.53 4.96 -7.86
CA PRO A 113 6.42 5.43 -8.92
C PRO A 113 7.31 4.30 -9.45
N GLY A 114 7.52 4.28 -10.77
CA GLY A 114 8.26 3.23 -11.48
C GLY A 114 7.38 2.06 -11.93
N GLN A 115 6.10 2.01 -11.52
CA GLN A 115 5.17 0.97 -11.93
C GLN A 115 4.26 1.36 -13.11
N GLU A 116 4.47 2.52 -13.72
CA GLU A 116 3.61 3.09 -14.77
C GLU A 116 3.42 2.14 -15.96
N LYS A 117 4.50 1.61 -16.54
CA LYS A 117 4.42 0.65 -17.67
C LYS A 117 3.68 -0.64 -17.28
N ARG A 118 3.81 -1.09 -16.03
CA ARG A 118 3.11 -2.29 -15.54
C ARG A 118 1.62 -1.99 -15.36
N LEU A 119 1.27 -0.81 -14.85
CA LEU A 119 -0.09 -0.34 -14.70
C LEU A 119 -0.80 -0.31 -16.06
N GLU A 120 -0.17 0.28 -17.08
CA GLU A 120 -0.72 0.35 -18.44
C GLU A 120 -1.04 -1.04 -18.99
N ARG A 121 -0.09 -1.98 -18.94
CA ARG A 121 -0.31 -3.36 -19.39
C ARG A 121 -1.47 -4.04 -18.65
N MET A 122 -1.59 -3.84 -17.35
CA MET A 122 -2.66 -4.43 -16.54
C MET A 122 -4.02 -3.82 -16.87
N ILE A 123 -4.08 -2.50 -17.08
CA ILE A 123 -5.30 -1.81 -17.50
C ILE A 123 -5.73 -2.26 -18.89
N SER A 124 -4.81 -2.35 -19.86
CA SER A 124 -5.12 -2.85 -21.21
C SER A 124 -5.71 -4.24 -21.16
N LYS A 125 -5.10 -5.16 -20.42
CA LYS A 125 -5.63 -6.52 -20.23
C LYS A 125 -7.03 -6.52 -19.61
N LEU A 126 -7.26 -5.71 -18.57
CA LEU A 126 -8.58 -5.58 -17.95
C LEU A 126 -9.63 -5.10 -18.96
N MET A 127 -9.28 -4.13 -19.81
CA MET A 127 -10.19 -3.61 -20.84
C MET A 127 -10.50 -4.65 -21.91
N ASP A 128 -9.49 -5.41 -22.35
CA ASP A 128 -9.69 -6.49 -23.32
C ASP A 128 -10.62 -7.57 -22.76
N ASP A 129 -10.42 -7.97 -21.51
CA ASP A 129 -11.25 -8.97 -20.83
C ASP A 129 -12.69 -8.43 -20.62
N TYR A 130 -12.82 -7.15 -20.29
CA TYR A 130 -14.12 -6.47 -20.17
C TYR A 130 -14.91 -6.47 -21.49
N GLU A 131 -14.28 -6.09 -22.60
CA GLU A 131 -14.94 -6.06 -23.91
C GLU A 131 -15.34 -7.46 -24.39
N LYS A 132 -14.48 -8.47 -24.16
CA LYS A 132 -14.82 -9.87 -24.45
C LYS A 132 -16.03 -10.34 -23.64
N ALA A 133 -16.06 -10.05 -22.34
CA ALA A 133 -17.18 -10.42 -21.48
C ALA A 133 -18.49 -9.72 -21.92
N LYS A 134 -18.41 -8.41 -22.21
CA LYS A 134 -19.54 -7.62 -22.70
C LYS A 134 -20.12 -8.20 -24.00
N LYS A 135 -19.28 -8.49 -25.00
CA LYS A 135 -19.70 -9.11 -26.27
C LYS A 135 -20.38 -10.47 -26.04
N LYS A 136 -19.82 -11.29 -25.16
CA LYS A 136 -20.39 -12.61 -24.84
C LYS A 136 -21.78 -12.48 -24.21
N ILE A 137 -21.97 -11.54 -23.29
CA ILE A 137 -23.27 -11.32 -22.64
C ILE A 137 -24.30 -10.83 -23.66
N LEU A 138 -23.95 -9.84 -24.49
CA LEU A 138 -24.85 -9.32 -25.53
C LEU A 138 -25.28 -10.44 -26.50
N GLY A 139 -24.35 -11.27 -26.97
CA GLY A 139 -24.68 -12.37 -27.87
C GLY A 139 -25.49 -13.51 -27.22
N VAL A 140 -25.56 -13.59 -25.89
CA VAL A 140 -26.50 -14.50 -25.19
C VAL A 140 -27.87 -13.86 -25.09
N LEU A 141 -27.95 -12.57 -24.75
CA LEU A 141 -29.21 -11.84 -24.66
C LEU A 141 -29.95 -11.83 -26.01
N GLU A 142 -29.24 -11.54 -27.10
CA GLU A 142 -29.79 -11.57 -28.47
C GLU A 142 -30.36 -12.95 -28.84
N LYS A 143 -29.81 -14.04 -28.29
CA LYS A 143 -30.29 -15.42 -28.52
C LYS A 143 -31.45 -15.82 -27.62
N MET A 144 -31.69 -15.11 -26.53
CA MET A 144 -32.80 -15.35 -25.60
C MET A 144 -34.07 -14.56 -25.98
N GLU A 145 -33.91 -13.51 -26.78
CA GLU A 145 -34.99 -12.68 -27.33
C GLU A 145 -35.53 -13.21 -28.69
N LEU A 146 -34.95 -14.30 -29.20
CA LEU A 146 -35.38 -15.06 -30.39
C LEU A 146 -36.04 -16.39 -29.97
#